data_AF-A0A971H7Z4-F1
#
_entry.id   AF-A0A971H7Z4-F1
#
_cell.length_a   1.000
_cell.length_b   1.000
_cell.length_c   1.000
_cell.angle_alpha   90.00
_cell.angle_beta   90.00
_cell.angle_gamma   90.00
#
_symmetry.space_group_name_H-M   'P 1'
#
loop_
_entity.id
_entity.type
_entity.pdbx_description
1 polymer ?
#
loop_
_entity_poly.entity_id
_entity_poly.type
_entity_poly.pdbx_seq_one_letter_code
_entity_poly.pdbx_strand_id
1 'polypeptide(L)'
;MKIGKFQIYTGKGKGKTTAALGLCFRALGQDLKVKIFQLRKSQVCGEHIQAKRIGLDISQCPVGRSGEPCVSPCPLIIEAMEMFEKDAPDILVIDEMMEAIRVKCVSIDEAVELVKAKPEGTELIMTGRNVPQELLDLADLITSMEPIKHYYKDGVPAREGIEY
;
A
#
# COMPACT_ATOMS: atom_id res chain seq x y z
N MET A 1 14.00 -4.03 14.57
CA MET A 1 12.75 -3.50 15.16
C MET A 1 12.24 -4.46 16.23
N LYS A 2 11.46 -4.01 17.23
CA LYS A 2 10.58 -4.93 18.00
C LYS A 2 9.53 -5.48 17.02
N ILE A 3 9.05 -6.71 17.25
CA ILE A 3 8.02 -7.45 16.48
C ILE A 3 7.16 -6.53 15.59
N GLY A 4 7.33 -6.64 14.27
CA GLY A 4 6.58 -5.90 13.27
C GLY A 4 5.11 -6.32 13.23
N LYS A 5 4.23 -5.35 13.01
CA LYS A 5 2.78 -5.53 13.03
C LYS A 5 2.14 -5.49 11.65
N PHE A 6 0.88 -5.88 11.56
CA PHE A 6 0.07 -5.73 10.36
C PHE A 6 -0.94 -4.60 10.53
N GLN A 7 -0.83 -3.55 9.71
CA GLN A 7 -1.70 -2.39 9.73
C GLN A 7 -2.56 -2.30 8.47
N ILE A 8 -3.77 -1.80 8.64
CA ILE A 8 -4.69 -1.52 7.54
C ILE A 8 -5.15 -0.06 7.58
N TYR A 9 -4.90 0.66 6.50
CA TYR A 9 -5.39 2.03 6.30
C TYR A 9 -6.57 2.02 5.32
N THR A 10 -7.77 2.20 5.86
CA THR A 10 -9.02 2.07 5.11
C THR A 10 -9.93 3.31 5.18
N GLY A 11 -11.20 3.17 4.79
CA GLY A 11 -12.20 4.23 4.80
C GLY A 11 -12.35 4.96 3.45
N LYS A 12 -13.47 5.67 3.30
CA LYS A 12 -13.83 6.38 2.05
C LYS A 12 -13.13 7.73 1.89
N GLY A 13 -12.53 8.24 2.96
CA GLY A 13 -11.83 9.52 3.02
C GLY A 13 -10.47 9.52 2.30
N LYS A 14 -9.98 10.73 2.02
CA LYS A 14 -8.62 10.98 1.54
C LYS A 14 -7.64 10.74 2.68
N GLY A 15 -6.51 10.12 2.36
CA GLY A 15 -5.34 10.10 3.24
C GLY A 15 -4.63 8.76 3.39
N LYS A 16 -5.22 7.64 2.94
CA LYS A 16 -4.71 6.27 3.20
C LYS A 16 -3.27 6.10 2.71
N THR A 17 -3.07 6.32 1.40
CA THR A 17 -1.74 6.28 0.79
C THR A 17 -0.79 7.32 1.39
N THR A 18 -1.25 8.55 1.63
CA THR A 18 -0.38 9.59 2.20
C THR A 18 0.05 9.30 3.64
N ALA A 19 -0.79 8.63 4.43
CA ALA A 19 -0.42 8.16 5.77
C ALA A 19 0.64 7.04 5.69
N ALA A 20 0.48 6.09 4.75
CA ALA A 20 1.50 5.07 4.50
C ALA A 20 2.83 5.68 4.05
N LEU A 21 2.80 6.64 3.13
CA LEU A 21 3.99 7.39 2.71
C LEU A 21 4.62 8.19 3.87
N GLY A 22 3.81 8.78 4.74
CA GLY A 22 4.29 9.48 5.94
C GLY A 22 5.00 8.55 6.93
N LEU A 23 4.50 7.31 7.09
CA LEU A 23 5.18 6.29 7.88
C LEU A 23 6.51 5.88 7.25
N CYS A 24 6.54 5.68 5.92
CA CYS A 24 7.76 5.38 5.17
C CYS A 24 8.81 6.48 5.36
N PHE A 25 8.40 7.75 5.25
CA PHE A 25 9.28 8.89 5.48
C PHE A 25 9.87 8.91 6.89
N ARG A 26 9.07 8.61 7.91
CA ARG A 26 9.55 8.49 9.29
C ARG A 26 10.59 7.38 9.43
N ALA A 27 10.36 6.24 8.80
CA ALA A 27 11.25 5.09 8.88
C ALA A 27 12.59 5.33 8.17
N LEU A 28 12.57 5.97 7.01
CA LEU A 28 13.79 6.41 6.33
C LEU A 28 14.63 7.36 7.19
N GLY A 29 14.00 8.23 7.97
CA GLY A 29 14.69 9.10 8.94
C GLY A 29 15.29 8.36 10.14
N GLN A 30 15.16 7.03 10.21
CA GLN A 30 15.75 6.13 11.19
C GLN A 30 16.60 5.04 10.52
N ASP A 31 17.00 5.26 9.26
CA ASP A 31 17.83 4.34 8.46
C ASP A 31 17.20 2.94 8.27
N LEU A 32 15.87 2.84 8.39
CA LEU A 32 15.14 1.59 8.17
C LEU A 32 14.92 1.35 6.68
N LYS A 33 14.94 0.08 6.29
CA LYS A 33 14.70 -0.34 4.92
C LYS A 33 13.21 -0.35 4.60
N VAL A 34 12.79 0.44 3.62
CA VAL A 34 11.38 0.57 3.24
C VAL A 34 11.15 0.15 1.79
N LYS A 35 10.09 -0.63 1.56
CA LYS A 35 9.60 -0.98 0.22
C LYS A 35 8.12 -0.66 0.08
N ILE A 36 7.73 -0.09 -1.05
CA ILE A 36 6.33 0.13 -1.41
C ILE A 36 6.01 -0.57 -2.72
N PHE A 37 4.95 -1.38 -2.73
CA PHE A 37 4.29 -1.86 -3.93
C PHE A 37 2.96 -1.12 -4.11
N GLN A 38 2.80 -0.44 -5.25
CA GLN A 38 1.55 0.22 -5.61
C GLN A 38 0.78 -0.60 -6.63
N LEU A 39 -0.33 -1.20 -6.21
CA LEU A 39 -1.18 -2.00 -7.09
C LEU A 39 -2.19 -1.11 -7.82
N ARG A 40 -2.55 -1.47 -9.06
CA ARG A 40 -3.56 -0.76 -9.87
C ARG A 40 -3.32 0.76 -10.00
N LYS A 41 -2.09 1.21 -9.84
CA LYS A 41 -1.63 2.58 -10.10
C LYS A 41 -0.53 2.50 -11.14
N SER A 42 -0.59 3.31 -12.18
CA SER A 42 0.42 3.37 -13.25
C SER A 42 0.81 4.81 -13.64
N GLN A 43 0.22 5.79 -12.96
CA GLN A 43 0.53 7.19 -13.19
C GLN A 43 1.68 7.60 -12.27
N VAL A 44 2.69 8.24 -12.87
CA VAL A 44 3.76 8.88 -12.11
C VAL A 44 3.22 10.15 -11.47
N CYS A 45 3.13 10.13 -10.15
CA CYS A 45 2.72 11.23 -9.29
C CYS A 45 3.90 11.76 -8.44
N GLY A 46 3.71 12.86 -7.71
CA GLY A 46 4.74 13.55 -6.95
C GLY A 46 5.53 12.66 -5.97
N GLU A 47 4.91 11.65 -5.37
CA GLU A 47 5.60 10.72 -4.46
C GLU A 47 6.71 9.93 -5.14
N HIS A 48 6.57 9.60 -6.43
CA HIS A 48 7.58 8.86 -7.20
C HIS A 48 8.79 9.73 -7.54
N ILE A 49 8.54 11.00 -7.85
CA ILE A 49 9.59 11.98 -8.12
C ILE A 49 10.40 12.20 -6.84
N GLN A 50 9.72 12.36 -5.71
CA GLN A 50 10.39 12.56 -4.42
C GLN A 50 11.08 11.29 -3.92
N ALA A 51 10.49 10.12 -4.14
CA ALA A 51 11.05 8.83 -3.75
C ALA A 51 12.47 8.63 -4.30
N LYS A 52 12.71 8.97 -5.57
CA LYS A 52 14.04 8.93 -6.20
C LYS A 52 15.07 9.82 -5.51
N ARG A 53 14.65 10.95 -4.93
CA ARG A 53 15.55 11.91 -4.26
C ARG A 53 15.94 11.46 -2.85
N ILE A 54 15.04 10.73 -2.18
CA ILE A 54 15.22 10.32 -0.79
C ILE A 54 15.59 8.83 -0.63
N GLY A 55 15.74 8.11 -1.75
CA GLY A 55 16.07 6.68 -1.72
C GLY A 55 14.91 5.79 -1.27
N LEU A 56 13.66 6.21 -1.46
CA LEU A 56 12.49 5.36 -1.19
C LEU A 56 12.24 4.45 -2.40
N ASP A 57 12.23 3.13 -2.18
CA ASP A 57 11.93 2.16 -3.22
C ASP A 57 10.41 1.99 -3.41
N ILE A 58 9.91 2.42 -4.58
CA ILE A 58 8.52 2.28 -4.98
C ILE A 58 8.46 1.49 -6.30
N SER A 59 7.88 0.29 -6.25
CA SER A 59 7.50 -0.49 -7.42
C SER A 59 6.04 -0.25 -7.74
N GLN A 60 5.78 0.35 -8.90
CA GLN A 60 4.43 0.67 -9.37
C GLN A 60 3.95 -0.36 -10.39
N CYS A 61 2.69 -0.78 -10.29
CA CYS A 61 2.07 -1.67 -11.27
C CYS A 61 2.04 -0.98 -12.66
N PRO A 62 2.49 -1.62 -13.74
CA PRO A 62 2.39 -1.02 -15.06
C PRO A 62 0.93 -0.82 -15.51
N VAL A 63 0.00 -1.57 -14.90
CA VAL A 63 -1.43 -1.51 -15.18
C VAL A 63 -2.13 -0.65 -14.13
N GLY A 64 -2.62 0.52 -14.55
CA GLY A 64 -3.39 1.42 -13.69
C GLY A 64 -4.83 0.94 -13.45
N ARG A 65 -5.64 1.77 -12.80
CA ARG A 65 -7.07 1.46 -12.56
C ARG A 65 -7.84 1.25 -13.86
N SER A 66 -7.56 2.05 -14.88
CA SER A 66 -8.24 2.03 -16.18
C SER A 66 -7.54 1.16 -17.25
N GLY A 67 -6.48 0.44 -16.89
CA GLY A 67 -5.73 -0.40 -17.81
C GLY A 67 -6.39 -1.75 -18.11
N GLU A 68 -5.77 -2.52 -19.00
CA GLU A 68 -6.11 -3.91 -19.33
C GLU A 68 -6.20 -4.81 -18.08
N PRO A 69 -6.87 -5.98 -18.15
CA PRO A 69 -6.99 -6.87 -17.01
C PRO A 69 -5.61 -7.25 -16.44
N CYS A 70 -5.47 -7.04 -15.15
CA CYS A 70 -4.27 -7.36 -14.37
C CYS A 70 -4.03 -8.88 -14.37
N VAL A 71 -2.76 -9.29 -14.41
CA VAL A 71 -2.39 -10.72 -14.37
C VAL A 71 -2.49 -11.24 -12.94
N SER A 72 -3.03 -12.45 -12.77
CA SER A 72 -3.07 -13.18 -11.50
C SER A 72 -2.26 -14.48 -11.64
N PRO A 73 -1.30 -14.78 -10.75
CA PRO A 73 -0.89 -13.98 -9.59
C PRO A 73 -0.22 -12.66 -9.99
N CYS A 74 -0.42 -11.61 -9.18
CA CYS A 74 0.16 -10.30 -9.45
C CYS A 74 1.69 -10.35 -9.29
N PRO A 75 2.50 -9.90 -10.28
CA PRO A 75 3.96 -9.95 -10.19
C PRO A 75 4.54 -9.21 -8.99
N LEU A 76 3.91 -8.12 -8.55
CA LEU A 76 4.37 -7.37 -7.37
C LEU A 76 4.12 -8.11 -6.06
N ILE A 77 3.11 -8.98 -6.00
CA ILE A 77 2.86 -9.84 -4.84
C ILE A 77 3.86 -10.99 -4.80
N ILE A 78 4.20 -11.55 -5.97
CA ILE A 78 5.27 -12.55 -6.09
C ILE A 78 6.60 -11.96 -5.61
N GLU A 79 6.96 -10.77 -6.10
CA GLU A 79 8.18 -10.06 -5.66
C GLU A 79 8.17 -9.81 -4.15
N ALA A 80 7.05 -9.38 -3.58
CA ALA A 80 6.92 -9.15 -2.13
C ALA A 80 7.18 -10.44 -1.32
N MET A 81 6.64 -11.58 -1.76
CA MET A 81 6.88 -12.88 -1.12
C MET A 81 8.36 -13.29 -1.23
N GLU A 82 8.98 -13.14 -2.40
CA GLU A 82 10.40 -13.45 -2.58
C GLU A 82 11.31 -12.57 -1.71
N MET A 83 10.94 -11.30 -1.50
CA MET A 83 11.70 -10.37 -0.66
C MET A 83 11.75 -10.83 0.80
N PHE A 84 10.69 -11.47 1.32
CA PHE A 84 10.67 -11.97 2.69
C PHE A 84 11.76 -13.01 2.97
N GLU A 85 12.13 -13.81 1.96
CA GLU A 85 13.18 -14.82 2.10
C GLU A 85 14.59 -14.28 1.87
N LYS A 86 14.74 -13.39 0.88
CA LYS A 86 16.06 -12.94 0.41
C LYS A 86 16.60 -11.77 1.21
N ASP A 87 15.77 -10.75 1.41
CA ASP A 87 16.20 -9.46 1.95
C ASP A 87 14.97 -8.64 2.39
N ALA A 88 14.38 -9.07 3.50
CA ALA A 88 13.13 -8.52 4.00
C ALA A 88 13.26 -7.04 4.38
N PRO A 89 12.31 -6.17 4.01
CA PRO A 89 12.31 -4.80 4.46
C PRO A 89 11.87 -4.71 5.93
N ASP A 90 12.31 -3.66 6.61
CA ASP A 90 11.79 -3.26 7.91
C ASP A 90 10.31 -2.84 7.81
N ILE A 91 9.95 -2.15 6.72
CA ILE A 91 8.58 -1.74 6.41
C ILE A 91 8.22 -2.11 4.97
N LEU A 92 7.12 -2.85 4.82
CA LEU A 92 6.49 -3.16 3.54
C LEU A 92 5.12 -2.51 3.44
N VAL A 93 4.90 -1.70 2.41
CA VAL A 93 3.58 -1.14 2.09
C VAL A 93 3.04 -1.81 0.82
N ILE A 94 1.84 -2.37 0.90
CA ILE A 94 1.04 -2.77 -0.26
C ILE A 94 -0.12 -1.77 -0.41
N ASP A 95 0.11 -0.78 -1.25
CA ASP A 95 -0.87 0.28 -1.50
C ASP A 95 -1.91 -0.20 -2.53
N GLU A 96 -3.19 0.08 -2.26
CA GLU A 96 -4.35 -0.32 -3.06
C GLU A 96 -4.58 -1.85 -3.15
N MET A 97 -4.21 -2.60 -2.11
CA MET A 97 -4.48 -4.04 -1.99
C MET A 97 -5.96 -4.36 -2.21
N MET A 98 -6.88 -3.65 -1.54
CA MET A 98 -8.30 -3.97 -1.64
C MET A 98 -8.87 -3.68 -3.03
N GLU A 99 -8.28 -2.74 -3.77
CA GLU A 99 -8.65 -2.51 -5.17
C GLU A 99 -8.16 -3.68 -6.04
N ALA A 100 -6.95 -4.19 -5.81
CA ALA A 100 -6.43 -5.39 -6.48
C ALA A 100 -7.28 -6.64 -6.21
N ILE A 101 -7.80 -6.78 -5.00
CA ILE A 101 -8.76 -7.85 -4.64
C ILE A 101 -10.09 -7.66 -5.34
N ARG A 102 -10.65 -6.43 -5.32
CA ARG A 102 -11.94 -6.12 -5.96
C ARG A 102 -11.96 -6.46 -7.44
N VAL A 103 -10.86 -6.22 -8.14
CA VAL A 103 -10.69 -6.51 -9.58
C VAL A 103 -10.15 -7.92 -9.85
N LYS A 104 -10.05 -8.77 -8.83
CA LYS A 104 -9.57 -10.17 -8.91
C LYS A 104 -8.15 -10.31 -9.47
N CYS A 105 -7.31 -9.29 -9.33
CA CYS A 105 -5.88 -9.41 -9.64
C CYS A 105 -5.12 -10.17 -8.55
N VAL A 106 -5.57 -10.00 -7.31
CA VAL A 106 -5.08 -10.69 -6.12
C VAL A 106 -6.29 -11.33 -5.45
N SER A 107 -6.20 -12.60 -5.12
CA SER A 107 -7.21 -13.32 -4.34
C SER A 107 -7.09 -12.96 -2.86
N ILE A 108 -8.15 -13.20 -2.09
CA ILE A 108 -8.12 -13.00 -0.64
C ILE A 108 -7.11 -13.94 0.00
N ASP A 109 -7.02 -15.19 -0.49
CA ASP A 109 -6.08 -16.19 0.01
C ASP A 109 -4.62 -15.76 -0.20
N GLU A 110 -4.25 -15.25 -1.37
CA GLU A 110 -2.90 -14.68 -1.62
C GLU A 110 -2.58 -13.51 -0.69
N ALA A 111 -3.55 -12.64 -0.40
CA ALA A 111 -3.35 -11.54 0.53
C ALA A 111 -3.17 -12.03 1.97
N VAL A 112 -3.92 -13.05 2.39
CA VAL A 112 -3.79 -13.69 3.71
C VAL A 112 -2.45 -14.43 3.84
N GLU A 113 -2.02 -15.13 2.79
CA GLU A 113 -0.72 -15.79 2.73
C GLU A 113 0.43 -14.78 2.87
N LEU A 114 0.35 -13.64 2.19
CA LEU A 114 1.33 -12.56 2.34
C LEU A 114 1.43 -12.07 3.80
N VAL A 115 0.30 -11.90 4.49
CA VAL A 115 0.29 -11.48 5.91
C VAL A 115 0.94 -12.55 6.80
N LYS A 116 0.63 -13.83 6.56
CA LYS A 116 1.16 -14.95 7.35
C LYS A 116 2.64 -15.22 7.09
N ALA A 117 3.11 -14.98 5.87
CA ALA A 117 4.50 -15.19 5.47
C ALA A 117 5.43 -14.04 5.88
N LYS A 118 4.89 -12.89 6.29
CA LYS A 118 5.71 -11.73 6.66
C LYS A 118 6.69 -12.11 7.79
N PRO A 119 7.99 -11.74 7.70
CA PRO A 119 8.94 -11.96 8.77
C PRO A 119 8.54 -11.22 10.06
N GLU A 120 8.97 -11.75 11.21
CA GLU A 120 8.64 -11.19 12.53
C GLU A 120 9.12 -9.73 12.66
N GLY A 121 10.21 -9.35 12.01
CA GLY A 121 10.75 -7.99 12.03
C GLY A 121 10.07 -6.99 11.09
N THR A 122 9.22 -7.45 10.16
CA THR A 122 8.62 -6.61 9.12
C THR A 122 7.27 -6.04 9.54
N GLU A 123 7.16 -4.71 9.50
CA GLU A 123 5.90 -3.98 9.58
C GLU A 123 5.22 -4.02 8.20
N LEU A 124 4.00 -4.54 8.14
CA LEU A 124 3.23 -4.66 6.91
C LEU A 124 2.05 -3.69 6.94
N ILE A 125 1.90 -2.88 5.89
CA ILE A 125 0.78 -1.94 5.75
C ILE A 125 0.03 -2.26 4.47
N MET A 126 -1.28 -2.45 4.57
CA MET A 126 -2.17 -2.51 3.41
C MET A 126 -3.10 -1.31 3.36
N THR A 127 -3.36 -0.79 2.16
CA THR A 127 -4.31 0.30 1.98
C THR A 127 -5.45 -0.09 1.02
N GLY A 128 -6.61 0.51 1.23
CA GLY A 128 -7.74 0.34 0.32
C GLY A 128 -9.08 0.51 1.00
N ARG A 129 -10.17 0.36 0.25
CA ARG A 129 -11.55 0.48 0.76
C ARG A 129 -12.19 -0.90 0.86
N ASN A 130 -13.21 -1.06 1.70
CA ASN A 130 -14.02 -2.29 1.80
C ASN A 130 -13.15 -3.53 2.06
N VAL A 131 -12.45 -3.52 3.19
CA VAL A 131 -11.50 -4.59 3.57
C VAL A 131 -12.26 -5.89 3.85
N PRO A 132 -11.86 -7.03 3.27
CA PRO A 132 -12.40 -8.35 3.62
C PRO A 132 -12.20 -8.70 5.10
N GLN A 133 -13.14 -9.46 5.67
CA GLN A 133 -13.12 -9.81 7.10
C GLN A 133 -11.86 -10.59 7.48
N GLU A 134 -11.40 -11.45 6.58
CA GLU A 134 -10.20 -12.28 6.73
C GLU A 134 -8.93 -11.45 6.98
N LEU A 135 -8.84 -10.26 6.38
CA LEU A 135 -7.72 -9.35 6.61
C LEU A 135 -7.94 -8.50 7.87
N LEU A 136 -9.20 -8.12 8.18
CA LEU A 136 -9.52 -7.39 9.40
C LEU A 136 -9.15 -8.20 10.65
N ASP A 137 -9.46 -9.50 10.64
CA ASP A 137 -9.20 -10.40 11.77
C ASP A 137 -7.69 -10.61 12.04
N LEU A 138 -6.85 -10.44 11.02
CA LEU A 138 -5.40 -10.57 11.12
C LEU A 138 -4.69 -9.27 11.51
N ALA A 139 -5.33 -8.12 11.36
CA ALA A 139 -4.69 -6.82 11.54
C ALA A 139 -4.48 -6.48 13.03
N ASP A 140 -3.29 -6.04 13.39
CA ASP A 140 -2.98 -5.50 14.71
C ASP A 140 -3.49 -4.06 14.86
N LEU A 141 -3.61 -3.32 13.75
CA LEU A 141 -4.09 -1.94 13.75
C LEU A 141 -4.93 -1.66 12.50
N ILE A 142 -6.11 -1.08 12.70
CA ILE A 142 -6.99 -0.64 11.61
C ILE A 142 -7.31 0.83 11.82
N THR A 143 -7.01 1.66 10.82
CA THR A 143 -7.39 3.09 10.79
C THR A 143 -8.38 3.32 9.65
N SER A 144 -9.60 3.76 9.97
CA SER A 144 -10.58 4.20 8.96
C SER A 144 -10.54 5.71 8.78
N MET A 145 -10.33 6.15 7.54
CA MET A 145 -10.45 7.55 7.16
C MET A 145 -11.87 7.85 6.71
N GLU A 146 -12.62 8.52 7.58
CA GLU A 146 -13.99 8.94 7.28
C GLU A 146 -14.03 10.33 6.62
N PRO A 147 -14.75 10.51 5.50
CA PRO A 147 -14.83 11.79 4.80
C PRO A 147 -15.82 12.75 5.50
N ILE A 148 -15.42 13.36 6.61
CA ILE A 148 -16.24 14.37 7.33
C ILE A 148 -16.58 15.56 6.43
N LYS A 149 -15.58 16.09 5.71
CA LYS A 149 -15.74 17.10 4.65
C LYS A 149 -14.70 16.86 3.55
N HIS A 150 -15.07 17.15 2.31
CA HIS A 150 -14.15 17.02 1.17
C HIS A 150 -14.53 18.02 0.07
N TYR A 151 -13.60 18.90 -0.31
CA TYR A 151 -13.82 19.97 -1.31
C TYR A 151 -14.18 19.47 -2.71
N TYR A 152 -13.92 18.19 -3.01
CA TYR A 152 -14.46 17.55 -4.22
C TYR A 152 -15.98 17.64 -4.31
N LYS A 153 -16.71 17.57 -3.19
CA LYS A 153 -18.17 17.76 -3.15
C LYS A 153 -18.57 19.19 -3.52
N ASP A 154 -17.66 20.14 -3.34
CA ASP A 154 -17.82 21.54 -3.70
C ASP A 154 -17.32 21.82 -5.14
N GLY A 155 -17.07 20.77 -5.94
CA GLY A 155 -16.67 20.87 -7.35
C GLY A 155 -15.17 21.10 -7.58
N VAL A 156 -14.34 21.10 -6.54
CA VAL A 156 -12.90 21.29 -6.70
C VAL A 156 -12.25 20.01 -7.28
N PRO A 157 -11.60 20.08 -8.45
CA PRO A 157 -10.95 18.93 -9.08
C PRO A 157 -9.66 18.54 -8.34
N ALA A 158 -9.04 17.44 -8.77
CA ALA A 158 -7.74 17.02 -8.28
C ALA A 158 -6.66 18.07 -8.63
N ARG A 159 -5.75 18.33 -7.69
CA ARG A 159 -4.69 19.35 -7.80
C ARG A 159 -3.31 18.75 -7.61
N GLU A 160 -2.37 19.24 -8.40
CA GLU A 160 -0.95 18.91 -8.30
C GLU A 160 -0.40 19.26 -6.91
N GLY A 161 0.38 18.35 -6.33
CA GLY A 161 0.95 18.45 -4.99
C GLY A 161 -0.03 18.14 -3.86
N ILE A 162 -1.32 17.92 -4.16
CA ILE A 162 -2.36 17.66 -3.15
C ILE A 162 -3.03 16.29 -3.35
N GLU A 163 -3.48 16.00 -4.57
CA GLU A 163 -4.08 14.72 -4.97
C GLU A 163 -3.11 13.81 -5.73
N TYR A 164 -2.20 14.41 -6.52
CA TYR A 164 -1.20 13.73 -7.33
C TYR A 164 0.07 14.58 -7.47
#